data_AF-A0A9Q3SNI6-F1
#
_entry.id   AF-A0A9Q3SNI6-F1
#
_cell.length_a   1.000
_cell.length_b   1.000
_cell.length_c   1.000
_cell.angle_alpha   90.00
_cell.angle_beta   90.00
_cell.angle_gamma   90.00
#
_symmetry.space_group_name_H-M   'P 1'
#
loop_
_entity.id
_entity.type
_entity.pdbx_description
1 polymer ?
#
loop_
_entity_poly.entity_id
_entity_poly.type
_entity_poly.pdbx_seq_one_letter_code
_entity_poly.pdbx_strand_id
1 'polypeptide(L)'
;MKRPRIVRDRGHLTPIVGHIESPSGPGITVSDMTMDAAVAGRALVVIVDDRTAHGDADSTGPLVNELLTEAGFLVDGVVVVSNDEVDVRNALNTAVIGGVDLVVSVGGTGTSPRDVTPDATAEVLDRELLGISEALRSSGLAAGSLDAGLSRGLAGVSGSTLVVNLAGSRAAVRDGMATLTPLAAHVIGELSSLDG
;
A
#
# COMPACT_ATOMS: atom_id res chain seq x y z
N MET A 1 80.17 -5.17 5.98
CA MET A 1 79.80 -4.26 7.08
C MET A 1 79.00 -5.02 8.15
N LYS A 2 79.40 -4.91 9.43
CA LYS A 2 78.77 -5.46 10.66
C LYS A 2 77.61 -4.53 11.10
N ARG A 3 76.38 -5.05 11.33
CA ARG A 3 75.64 -5.30 12.62
C ARG A 3 75.15 -4.04 13.39
N PRO A 4 74.01 -4.06 14.15
CA PRO A 4 73.60 -5.16 15.04
C PRO A 4 72.09 -5.50 15.24
N ARG A 5 71.92 -6.65 15.93
CA ARG A 5 70.75 -7.32 16.53
C ARG A 5 70.01 -6.46 17.58
N ILE A 6 68.73 -6.77 17.84
CA ILE A 6 68.23 -7.14 19.19
C ILE A 6 67.16 -8.24 19.07
N VAL A 7 67.35 -9.30 19.87
CA VAL A 7 66.42 -10.39 20.19
C VAL A 7 65.71 -10.02 21.49
N ARG A 8 64.41 -10.29 21.62
CA ARG A 8 63.80 -10.65 22.92
C ARG A 8 62.74 -11.74 22.75
N ASP A 9 62.65 -12.51 23.81
CA ASP A 9 62.29 -13.91 23.97
C ASP A 9 61.03 -14.02 24.86
N ARG A 10 60.42 -15.20 24.86
CA ARG A 10 59.43 -15.79 25.79
C ARG A 10 57.98 -15.29 25.69
N GLY A 11 57.09 -16.23 25.41
CA GLY A 11 55.67 -16.08 25.72
C GLY A 11 54.78 -17.19 25.18
N HIS A 12 55.02 -18.44 25.56
CA HIS A 12 53.98 -19.47 25.51
C HIS A 12 52.87 -19.06 26.48
N LEU A 13 51.65 -18.81 25.98
CA LEU A 13 50.44 -18.85 26.79
C LEU A 13 49.33 -19.57 26.01
N THR A 14 48.89 -20.67 26.61
CA THR A 14 47.80 -21.59 26.25
C THR A 14 46.47 -20.85 26.06
N PRO A 15 45.51 -21.37 25.27
CA PRO A 15 44.18 -20.77 25.19
C PRO A 15 43.47 -20.96 26.52
N ILE A 16 43.05 -19.87 27.16
CA ILE A 16 42.12 -19.91 28.27
C ILE A 16 40.73 -20.14 27.67
N VAL A 17 40.22 -21.37 27.82
CA VAL A 17 38.80 -21.68 27.65
C VAL A 17 38.07 -20.99 28.80
N GLY A 18 37.50 -19.82 28.52
CA GLY A 18 36.55 -19.17 29.40
C GLY A 18 35.23 -19.92 29.35
N HIS A 19 34.97 -20.72 30.38
CA HIS A 19 33.64 -21.24 30.70
C HIS A 19 32.77 -20.04 31.09
N ILE A 20 31.89 -19.60 30.20
CA ILE A 20 30.81 -18.67 30.59
C ILE A 20 29.67 -19.57 31.08
N GLU A 21 29.59 -19.72 32.40
CA GLU A 21 28.42 -20.26 33.06
C GLU A 21 27.21 -19.39 32.73
N SER A 22 26.15 -20.03 32.24
CA SER A 22 24.85 -19.39 32.03
C SER A 22 24.21 -19.13 33.40
N PRO A 23 23.75 -17.90 33.72
CA PRO A 23 22.95 -17.70 34.91
C PRO A 23 21.59 -18.36 34.70
N SER A 24 21.36 -19.47 35.42
CA SER A 24 20.06 -20.11 35.60
C SER A 24 19.15 -19.20 36.44
N GLY A 25 18.44 -18.29 35.76
CA GLY A 25 17.32 -17.53 36.32
C GLY A 25 15.96 -18.16 35.94
N PRO A 26 14.87 -17.85 36.67
CA PRO A 26 13.56 -18.42 36.40
C PRO A 26 13.10 -18.04 34.99
N GLY A 27 12.65 -19.04 34.24
CA GLY A 27 12.37 -18.93 32.82
C GLY A 27 11.42 -17.79 32.46
N ILE A 28 11.98 -16.73 31.88
CA ILE A 28 11.20 -15.84 31.02
C ILE A 28 11.06 -16.58 29.71
N THR A 29 9.98 -17.34 29.58
CA THR A 29 9.50 -17.80 28.29
C THR A 29 8.97 -16.57 27.57
N VAL A 30 9.76 -16.00 26.66
CA VAL A 30 9.18 -15.18 25.60
C VAL A 30 8.43 -16.17 24.72
N SER A 31 7.15 -16.35 25.04
CA SER A 31 6.25 -16.99 24.08
C SER A 31 6.23 -16.07 22.88
N ASP A 32 6.57 -16.59 21.70
CA ASP A 32 6.28 -15.91 20.44
C ASP A 32 4.79 -15.55 20.47
N MET A 33 4.48 -14.29 20.77
CA MET A 33 3.18 -13.73 20.47
C MET A 33 3.15 -13.71 18.95
N THR A 34 2.63 -14.79 18.37
CA THR A 34 2.09 -14.72 17.02
C THR A 34 0.95 -13.72 17.13
N MET A 35 1.27 -12.44 16.90
CA MET A 35 0.27 -11.46 16.52
C MET A 35 -0.31 -12.04 15.25
N ASP A 36 -1.50 -12.61 15.35
CA ASP A 36 -2.37 -12.78 14.20
C ASP A 36 -2.35 -11.40 13.54
N ALA A 37 -1.73 -11.29 12.36
CA ALA A 37 -1.52 -10.00 11.74
C ALA A 37 -2.92 -9.40 11.57
N ALA A 38 -3.23 -8.38 12.37
CA ALA A 38 -4.57 -7.80 12.37
C ALA A 38 -4.86 -7.37 10.94
N VAL A 39 -5.84 -8.01 10.33
CA VAL A 39 -6.27 -7.71 8.96
C VAL A 39 -6.56 -6.22 8.89
N ALA A 40 -5.91 -5.50 7.97
CA ALA A 40 -6.04 -4.05 7.84
C ALA A 40 -7.46 -3.62 7.45
N GLY A 41 -8.20 -4.52 6.78
CA GLY A 41 -9.57 -4.36 6.35
C GLY A 41 -9.87 -5.18 5.10
N ARG A 42 -11.10 -5.08 4.60
CA ARG A 42 -11.54 -5.54 3.28
C ARG A 42 -11.24 -4.48 2.23
N ALA A 43 -10.80 -4.91 1.06
CA ALA A 43 -10.52 -4.02 -0.07
C ALA A 43 -11.18 -4.48 -1.36
N LEU A 44 -11.53 -3.51 -2.22
CA LEU A 44 -11.98 -3.76 -3.59
C LEU A 44 -11.11 -2.99 -4.59
N VAL A 45 -10.72 -3.65 -5.68
CA VAL A 45 -10.01 -3.02 -6.79
C VAL A 45 -10.99 -2.71 -7.92
N VAL A 46 -10.97 -1.48 -8.44
CA VAL A 46 -11.77 -1.07 -9.60
C VAL A 46 -10.85 -0.63 -10.74
N ILE A 47 -10.72 -1.46 -11.78
CA ILE A 47 -9.96 -1.13 -12.98
C ILE A 47 -10.86 -0.35 -13.94
N VAL A 48 -10.45 0.88 -14.28
CA VAL A 48 -11.17 1.77 -15.19
C VAL A 48 -10.39 1.83 -16.50
N ASP A 49 -10.72 0.90 -17.42
CA ASP A 49 -10.03 0.78 -18.71
C ASP A 49 -10.97 0.21 -19.76
N ASP A 50 -11.20 0.99 -20.84
CA ASP A 50 -12.13 0.60 -21.91
C ASP A 50 -11.70 -0.72 -22.56
N ARG A 51 -10.40 -0.92 -22.81
CA ARG A 51 -9.94 -2.11 -23.53
C ARG A 51 -10.18 -3.37 -22.71
N THR A 52 -9.85 -3.33 -21.42
CA THR A 52 -10.05 -4.43 -20.48
C THR A 52 -11.53 -4.71 -20.29
N ALA A 53 -12.38 -3.68 -20.19
CA ALA A 53 -13.83 -3.83 -20.14
C ALA A 53 -14.42 -4.52 -21.38
N HIS A 54 -13.75 -4.41 -22.54
CA HIS A 54 -14.14 -5.06 -23.79
C HIS A 54 -13.38 -6.37 -24.09
N GLY A 55 -12.67 -6.93 -23.10
CA GLY A 55 -12.10 -8.27 -23.16
C GLY A 55 -10.60 -8.37 -23.41
N ASP A 56 -9.87 -7.24 -23.46
CA ASP A 56 -8.40 -7.29 -23.39
C ASP A 56 -7.96 -7.77 -22.00
N ALA A 57 -6.76 -8.36 -21.92
CA ALA A 57 -6.24 -8.90 -20.67
C ALA A 57 -5.89 -7.78 -19.66
N ASP A 58 -6.43 -7.90 -18.44
CA ASP A 58 -6.05 -7.03 -17.32
C ASP A 58 -4.63 -7.38 -16.83
N SER A 59 -3.73 -6.41 -16.91
CA SER A 59 -2.36 -6.55 -16.39
C SER A 59 -2.12 -5.80 -15.08
N THR A 60 -3.11 -5.05 -14.59
CA THR A 60 -2.97 -4.13 -13.47
C THR A 60 -3.73 -4.61 -12.24
N GLY A 61 -4.94 -5.15 -12.39
CA GLY A 61 -5.71 -5.72 -11.27
C GLY A 61 -4.95 -6.78 -10.46
N PRO A 62 -4.28 -7.77 -11.09
CA PRO A 62 -3.47 -8.74 -10.36
C PRO A 62 -2.35 -8.10 -9.52
N LEU A 63 -1.73 -7.02 -10.02
CA LEU A 63 -0.68 -6.30 -9.30
C LEU A 63 -1.23 -5.56 -8.08
N VAL A 64 -2.38 -4.89 -8.22
CA VAL A 64 -2.99 -4.17 -7.09
C VAL A 64 -3.45 -5.15 -6.02
N ASN A 65 -4.04 -6.28 -6.42
CA ASN A 65 -4.44 -7.36 -5.51
C ASN A 65 -3.25 -7.91 -4.71
N GLU A 66 -2.13 -8.19 -5.38
CA GLU A 66 -0.88 -8.63 -4.73
C GLU A 66 -0.41 -7.61 -3.67
N LEU A 67 -0.31 -6.34 -4.05
CA LEU A 67 0.16 -5.27 -3.15
C LEU A 67 -0.78 -5.02 -1.96
N LEU A 68 -2.10 -5.12 -2.16
CA LEU A 68 -3.09 -5.03 -1.08
C LEU A 68 -2.98 -6.21 -0.12
N THR A 69 -2.84 -7.43 -0.66
CA THR A 69 -2.68 -8.65 0.14
C THR A 69 -1.40 -8.59 0.96
N GLU A 70 -0.29 -8.15 0.37
CA GLU A 70 0.98 -7.93 1.07
C GLU A 70 0.87 -6.88 2.18
N ALA A 71 0.01 -5.86 2.00
CA ALA A 71 -0.30 -4.85 3.00
C ALA A 71 -1.33 -5.30 4.06
N GLY A 72 -1.79 -6.56 4.02
CA GLY A 72 -2.67 -7.15 5.03
C GLY A 72 -4.17 -6.92 4.79
N PHE A 73 -4.58 -6.54 3.58
CA PHE A 73 -5.99 -6.42 3.20
C PHE A 73 -6.55 -7.75 2.70
N LEU A 74 -7.83 -8.02 2.99
CA LEU A 74 -8.61 -9.06 2.33
C LEU A 74 -9.24 -8.48 1.06
N VAL A 75 -8.77 -8.90 -0.11
CA VAL A 75 -9.28 -8.37 -1.39
C VAL A 75 -10.53 -9.14 -1.81
N ASP A 76 -11.69 -8.48 -1.71
CA ASP A 76 -13.00 -9.06 -2.06
C ASP A 76 -13.13 -9.37 -3.55
N GLY A 77 -12.39 -8.63 -4.39
CA GLY A 77 -12.35 -8.88 -5.83
C GLY A 77 -11.74 -7.73 -6.64
N VAL A 78 -11.67 -7.96 -7.94
CA VAL A 78 -11.32 -6.96 -8.96
C VAL A 78 -12.53 -6.78 -9.87
N VAL A 79 -13.01 -5.54 -9.97
CA VAL A 79 -14.08 -5.14 -10.89
C VAL A 79 -13.47 -4.34 -12.03
N VAL A 80 -13.83 -4.66 -13.26
CA VAL A 80 -13.41 -3.91 -14.45
C VAL A 80 -14.61 -3.14 -14.99
N VAL A 81 -14.43 -1.86 -15.26
CA VAL A 81 -15.45 -0.97 -15.81
C VAL A 81 -14.89 -0.14 -16.98
N SER A 82 -15.78 0.32 -17.85
CA SER A 82 -15.43 1.28 -18.89
C SER A 82 -15.12 2.66 -18.28
N ASN A 83 -14.48 3.53 -19.07
CA ASN A 83 -14.35 4.95 -18.77
C ASN A 83 -15.69 5.66 -19.01
N ASP A 84 -16.67 5.29 -18.20
CA ASP A 84 -18.01 5.84 -18.15
C ASP A 84 -18.34 6.22 -16.70
N GLU A 85 -18.88 7.43 -16.53
CA GLU A 85 -19.09 8.01 -15.21
C GLU A 85 -20.12 7.22 -14.39
N VAL A 86 -21.13 6.66 -15.04
CA VAL A 86 -22.16 5.85 -14.38
C VAL A 86 -21.58 4.50 -13.97
N ASP A 87 -20.82 3.85 -14.84
CA ASP A 87 -20.19 2.56 -14.53
C ASP A 87 -19.21 2.67 -13.36
N VAL A 88 -18.34 3.69 -13.35
CA VAL A 88 -17.40 3.95 -12.25
C VAL A 88 -18.15 4.24 -10.96
N ARG A 89 -19.12 5.16 -10.98
CA ARG A 89 -19.92 5.53 -9.79
C ARG A 89 -20.65 4.32 -9.21
N ASN A 90 -21.22 3.46 -10.05
CA ASN A 90 -21.92 2.26 -9.61
C ASN A 90 -20.99 1.24 -8.95
N ALA A 91 -19.78 1.04 -9.49
CA ALA A 91 -18.78 0.17 -8.88
C ALA A 91 -18.36 0.68 -7.49
N LEU A 92 -18.11 1.99 -7.36
CA LEU A 92 -17.77 2.62 -6.08
C LEU A 92 -18.93 2.48 -5.06
N ASN A 93 -20.15 2.82 -5.46
CA ASN A 93 -21.33 2.69 -4.59
C ASN A 93 -21.58 1.25 -4.14
N THR A 94 -21.35 0.27 -5.01
CA THR A 94 -21.50 -1.16 -4.66
C THR A 94 -20.52 -1.55 -3.55
N ALA A 95 -19.29 -1.05 -3.61
CA ALA A 95 -18.29 -1.29 -2.56
C ALA A 95 -18.67 -0.62 -1.24
N VAL A 96 -19.12 0.64 -1.29
CA VAL A 96 -19.57 1.39 -0.11
C VAL A 96 -20.75 0.70 0.57
N ILE A 97 -21.78 0.33 -0.21
CA ILE A 97 -22.96 -0.41 0.30
C ILE A 97 -22.56 -1.79 0.84
N GLY A 98 -21.58 -2.43 0.21
CA GLY A 98 -21.02 -3.72 0.64
C GLY A 98 -20.13 -3.65 1.90
N GLY A 99 -19.94 -2.46 2.47
CA GLY A 99 -19.13 -2.24 3.68
C GLY A 99 -17.66 -2.63 3.49
N VAL A 100 -17.09 -2.30 2.33
CA VAL A 100 -15.65 -2.45 2.08
C VAL A 100 -14.90 -1.33 2.80
N ASP A 101 -13.73 -1.60 3.38
CA ASP A 101 -12.97 -0.58 4.12
C ASP A 101 -12.13 0.31 3.18
N LEU A 102 -11.60 -0.28 2.10
CA LEU A 102 -10.79 0.41 1.09
C LEU A 102 -11.21 0.09 -0.35
N VAL A 103 -11.43 1.13 -1.16
CA VAL A 103 -11.56 1.00 -2.62
C VAL A 103 -10.39 1.68 -3.29
N VAL A 104 -9.66 0.93 -4.13
CA VAL A 104 -8.61 1.47 -5.00
C VAL A 104 -9.08 1.38 -6.44
N SER A 105 -9.36 2.52 -7.05
CA SER A 105 -9.60 2.57 -8.49
C SER A 105 -8.30 2.85 -9.25
N VAL A 106 -8.15 2.30 -10.45
CA VAL A 106 -6.95 2.46 -11.27
C VAL A 106 -7.32 2.83 -12.69
N GLY A 107 -6.85 3.99 -13.16
CA GLY A 107 -7.13 4.52 -14.49
C GLY A 107 -8.20 5.61 -14.51
N GLY A 108 -8.36 6.24 -15.67
CA GLY A 108 -9.34 7.32 -15.89
C GLY A 108 -9.06 8.63 -15.13
N THR A 109 -7.81 8.88 -14.70
CA THR A 109 -7.43 10.08 -13.92
C THR A 109 -6.58 11.09 -14.69
N GLY A 110 -6.34 10.86 -15.99
CA GLY A 110 -5.57 11.76 -16.85
C GLY A 110 -6.34 13.02 -17.25
N THR A 111 -5.89 13.70 -18.30
CA THR A 111 -6.50 14.95 -18.82
C THR A 111 -7.37 14.73 -20.06
N SER A 112 -7.56 13.49 -20.49
CA SER A 112 -8.45 13.15 -21.60
C SER A 112 -9.90 13.43 -21.24
N PRO A 113 -10.76 13.80 -22.20
CA PRO A 113 -12.22 13.84 -21.98
C PRO A 113 -12.83 12.49 -21.56
N ARG A 114 -12.10 11.38 -21.78
CA ARG A 114 -12.51 10.04 -21.32
C ARG A 114 -12.10 9.76 -19.87
N ASP A 115 -11.15 10.51 -19.32
CA ASP A 115 -10.74 10.33 -17.93
C ASP A 115 -11.83 10.88 -17.01
N VAL A 116 -12.75 10.03 -16.54
CA VAL A 116 -13.92 10.44 -15.75
C VAL A 116 -13.90 9.94 -14.30
N THR A 117 -12.86 9.19 -13.91
CA THR A 117 -12.78 8.58 -12.58
C THR A 117 -12.84 9.61 -11.45
N PRO A 118 -12.10 10.75 -11.48
CA PRO A 118 -12.20 11.77 -10.44
C PRO A 118 -13.60 12.38 -10.35
N ASP A 119 -14.23 12.64 -11.49
CA ASP A 119 -15.55 13.26 -11.59
C ASP A 119 -16.64 12.33 -11.00
N ALA A 120 -16.61 11.05 -11.36
CA ALA A 120 -17.48 10.03 -10.76
C ALA A 120 -17.20 9.82 -9.26
N THR A 121 -15.94 9.88 -8.84
CA THR A 121 -15.55 9.70 -7.43
C THR A 121 -16.04 10.88 -6.59
N ALA A 122 -15.93 12.11 -7.08
CA ALA A 122 -16.33 13.32 -6.35
C ALA A 122 -17.80 13.27 -5.91
N GLU A 123 -18.67 12.65 -6.72
CA GLU A 123 -20.09 12.51 -6.39
C GLU A 123 -20.41 11.45 -5.34
N VAL A 124 -19.46 10.54 -5.06
CA VAL A 124 -19.63 9.46 -4.07
C VAL A 124 -19.07 9.85 -2.71
N LEU A 125 -18.07 10.75 -2.67
CA LEU A 125 -17.40 11.14 -1.44
C LEU A 125 -18.27 12.03 -0.55
N ASP A 126 -18.35 11.71 0.74
CA ASP A 126 -18.89 12.61 1.77
C ASP A 126 -17.88 13.70 2.12
N ARG A 127 -16.58 13.35 2.11
CA ARG A 127 -15.47 14.25 2.39
C ARG A 127 -14.21 13.85 1.66
N GLU A 128 -13.49 14.84 1.15
CA GLU A 128 -12.18 14.64 0.53
C GLU A 128 -11.05 14.61 1.59
N LEU A 129 -10.03 13.80 1.30
CA LEU A 129 -8.78 13.71 2.04
C LEU A 129 -7.63 14.18 1.14
N LEU A 130 -7.57 15.51 0.93
CA LEU A 130 -6.63 16.14 0.01
C LEU A 130 -5.18 15.71 0.23
N GLY A 131 -4.76 15.54 1.49
CA GLY A 131 -3.40 15.11 1.83
C GLY A 131 -2.98 13.77 1.24
N ILE A 132 -3.91 12.81 1.06
CA ILE A 132 -3.61 11.55 0.37
C ILE A 132 -3.36 11.81 -1.12
N SER A 133 -4.26 12.56 -1.78
CA SER A 133 -4.12 12.87 -3.21
C SER A 133 -2.83 13.68 -3.50
N GLU A 134 -2.46 14.59 -2.61
CA GLU A 134 -1.23 15.39 -2.69
C GLU A 134 0.02 14.54 -2.49
N ALA A 135 0.01 13.63 -1.50
CA ALA A 135 1.12 12.71 -1.25
C ALA A 135 1.34 11.78 -2.45
N LEU A 136 0.28 11.23 -3.03
CA LEU A 136 0.33 10.37 -4.21
C LEU A 136 0.95 11.10 -5.41
N ARG A 137 0.48 12.32 -5.72
CA ARG A 137 1.08 13.14 -6.79
C ARG A 137 2.54 13.49 -6.51
N SER A 138 2.87 13.88 -5.27
CA SER A 138 4.23 14.26 -4.90
C SER A 138 5.20 13.09 -5.01
N SER A 139 4.80 11.90 -4.55
CA SER A 139 5.62 10.68 -4.65
C SER A 139 5.83 10.31 -6.12
N GLY A 140 4.74 10.26 -6.89
CA GLY A 140 4.79 9.89 -8.30
C GLY A 140 5.67 10.82 -9.13
N LEU A 141 5.59 12.13 -8.88
CA LEU A 141 6.46 13.12 -9.52
C LEU A 141 7.94 12.90 -9.15
N ALA A 142 8.24 12.64 -7.87
CA ALA A 142 9.60 12.37 -7.41
C ALA A 142 10.16 11.05 -7.99
N ALA A 143 9.30 10.05 -8.19
CA ALA A 143 9.64 8.77 -8.79
C ALA A 143 9.72 8.80 -10.33
N GLY A 144 9.36 9.93 -10.96
CA GLY A 144 9.36 10.09 -12.42
C GLY A 144 8.15 9.49 -13.15
N SER A 145 7.11 9.09 -12.41
CA SER A 145 5.83 8.65 -12.99
C SER A 145 4.97 9.88 -13.31
N LEU A 146 5.05 10.37 -14.54
CA LEU A 146 4.37 11.60 -14.96
C LEU A 146 2.85 11.52 -14.82
N ASP A 147 2.26 10.36 -15.13
CA ASP A 147 0.82 10.12 -15.00
C ASP A 147 0.36 10.17 -13.53
N ALA A 148 1.16 9.64 -12.59
CA ALA A 148 0.89 9.79 -11.16
C ALA A 148 1.03 11.25 -10.70
N GLY A 149 2.11 11.94 -11.10
CA GLY A 149 2.37 13.33 -10.71
C GLY A 149 1.33 14.33 -11.22
N LEU A 150 0.74 14.07 -12.40
CA LEU A 150 -0.30 14.91 -13.01
C LEU A 150 -1.73 14.38 -12.75
N SER A 151 -1.88 13.27 -12.05
CA SER A 151 -3.17 12.61 -11.82
C SER A 151 -4.17 13.56 -11.19
N ARG A 152 -5.38 13.65 -11.77
CA ARG A 152 -6.54 14.31 -11.15
C ARG A 152 -7.22 13.46 -10.07
N GLY A 153 -6.69 12.26 -9.80
CA GLY A 153 -7.27 11.31 -8.86
C GLY A 153 -7.57 11.92 -7.49
N LEU A 154 -8.75 11.57 -6.97
CA LEU A 154 -9.21 11.97 -5.65
C LEU A 154 -8.92 10.89 -4.61
N ALA A 155 -8.99 11.31 -3.36
CA ALA A 155 -9.00 10.43 -2.20
C ALA A 155 -9.99 11.00 -1.19
N GLY A 156 -10.78 10.15 -0.54
CA GLY A 156 -11.78 10.60 0.41
C GLY A 156 -12.54 9.47 1.07
N VAL A 157 -13.51 9.84 1.92
CA VAL A 157 -14.37 8.88 2.61
C VAL A 157 -15.80 8.98 2.09
N SER A 158 -16.44 7.83 1.90
CA SER A 158 -17.87 7.66 1.63
C SER A 158 -18.43 6.63 2.62
N GLY A 159 -19.37 7.02 3.48
CA GLY A 159 -19.78 6.23 4.63
C GLY A 159 -18.59 5.90 5.54
N SER A 160 -18.27 4.59 5.64
CA SER A 160 -17.11 4.06 6.35
C SER A 160 -16.00 3.55 5.42
N THR A 161 -16.09 3.84 4.11
CA THR A 161 -15.17 3.36 3.09
C THR A 161 -14.19 4.47 2.67
N LEU A 162 -12.89 4.18 2.71
CA LEU A 162 -11.87 5.01 2.07
C LEU A 162 -11.84 4.70 0.57
N VAL A 163 -11.99 5.71 -0.28
CA VAL A 163 -11.92 5.59 -1.75
C VAL A 163 -10.71 6.38 -2.26
N VAL A 164 -9.87 5.75 -3.08
CA VAL A 164 -8.66 6.39 -3.64
C VAL A 164 -8.50 6.05 -5.11
N ASN A 165 -8.21 7.06 -5.94
CA ASN A 165 -7.94 6.88 -7.37
C ASN A 165 -6.43 6.94 -7.66
N LEU A 166 -5.91 5.90 -8.31
CA LEU A 166 -4.55 5.85 -8.84
C LEU A 166 -4.53 5.97 -10.36
N ALA A 167 -3.44 6.52 -10.90
CA ALA A 167 -3.21 6.53 -12.34
C ALA A 167 -2.91 5.11 -12.88
N GLY A 168 -3.15 4.89 -14.17
CA GLY A 168 -3.24 3.56 -14.76
C GLY A 168 -1.91 2.84 -15.04
N SER A 169 -0.77 3.54 -15.05
CA SER A 169 0.50 2.87 -15.37
C SER A 169 0.97 1.98 -14.21
N ARG A 170 1.71 0.91 -14.54
CA ARG A 170 2.30 0.03 -13.52
C ARG A 170 3.26 0.77 -12.57
N ALA A 171 3.92 1.82 -13.06
CA ALA A 171 4.80 2.66 -12.22
C ALA A 171 3.96 3.47 -11.21
N ALA A 172 2.89 4.11 -11.68
CA ALA A 172 1.96 4.85 -10.82
C ALA A 172 1.29 3.96 -9.77
N VAL A 173 0.91 2.73 -10.14
CA VAL A 173 0.32 1.78 -9.20
C VAL A 173 1.33 1.37 -8.12
N ARG A 174 2.56 1.03 -8.48
CA ARG A 174 3.56 0.60 -7.50
C ARG A 174 3.92 1.72 -6.52
N ASP A 175 4.20 2.92 -7.05
CA ASP A 175 4.50 4.08 -6.23
C ASP A 175 3.29 4.48 -5.37
N GLY A 176 2.12 4.59 -5.98
CA GLY A 176 0.88 4.97 -5.31
C GLY A 176 0.48 4.02 -4.20
N MET A 177 0.61 2.70 -4.40
CA MET A 177 0.33 1.71 -3.36
C MET A 177 1.33 1.77 -2.20
N ALA A 178 2.61 2.01 -2.49
CA ALA A 178 3.62 2.20 -1.44
C ALA A 178 3.35 3.44 -0.58
N THR A 179 2.86 4.53 -1.18
CA THR A 179 2.41 5.72 -0.44
C THR A 179 1.09 5.46 0.30
N LEU A 180 0.12 4.82 -0.34
CA LEU A 180 -1.27 4.70 0.13
C LEU A 180 -1.42 3.76 1.32
N THR A 181 -0.81 2.57 1.27
CA THR A 181 -1.07 1.49 2.24
C THR A 181 -0.91 1.90 3.71
N PRO A 182 0.15 2.60 4.16
CA PRO A 182 0.24 3.07 5.55
C PRO A 182 -0.80 4.14 5.90
N LEU A 183 -1.15 5.02 4.94
CA LEU A 183 -2.16 6.06 5.13
C LEU A 183 -3.56 5.45 5.26
N ALA A 184 -3.86 4.45 4.42
CA ALA A 184 -5.12 3.73 4.44
C ALA A 184 -5.32 3.00 5.77
N ALA A 185 -4.31 2.28 6.26
CA ALA A 185 -4.39 1.60 7.56
C ALA A 185 -4.69 2.57 8.72
N HIS A 186 -4.08 3.76 8.70
CA HIS A 186 -4.36 4.79 9.71
C HIS A 186 -5.81 5.29 9.63
N VAL A 187 -6.27 5.68 8.43
CA VAL A 187 -7.63 6.19 8.22
C VAL A 187 -8.69 5.16 8.60
N ILE A 188 -8.52 3.89 8.18
CA ILE A 188 -9.46 2.81 8.48
C ILE A 188 -9.51 2.54 9.99
N GLY A 189 -8.36 2.60 10.68
CA GLY A 189 -8.31 2.51 12.14
C GLY A 189 -9.09 3.63 12.84
N GLU A 190 -9.00 4.86 12.35
CA GLU A 190 -9.79 5.98 12.88
C GLU A 190 -11.29 5.76 12.64
N LEU A 191 -11.69 5.37 11.43
CA LEU A 191 -13.10 5.11 11.08
C LEU A 191 -13.71 4.00 11.95
N SER A 192 -12.97 2.91 12.15
CA SER A 192 -13.44 1.74 12.92
C SER A 192 -13.57 2.04 14.43
N SER A 193 -12.79 3.00 14.95
CA SER A 193 -12.81 3.37 16.37
C SER A 193 -14.03 4.20 16.77
N LEU A 194 -14.75 4.77 15.81
CA LEU A 194 -15.94 5.60 16.03
C LEU A 194 -17.22 4.78 16.22
N ASP A 195 -17.18 3.50 15.85
CA ASP A 195 -18.30 2.56 16.01
C ASP A 195 -18.30 1.82 17.37
N GLY A 196 -17.38 2.20 18.29
CA GLY A 196 -17.16 1.58 19.60
C GLY A 196 -17.63 2.39 20.81
#